data_AF-A0A933EXU8-F1
#
_entry.id   AF-A0A933EXU8-F1
#
_cell.length_a   1.000
_cell.length_b   1.000
_cell.length_c   1.000
_cell.angle_alpha   90.00
_cell.angle_beta   90.00
_cell.angle_gamma   90.00
#
_symmetry.space_group_name_H-M   'P 1'
#
loop_
_entity.id
_entity.type
_entity.pdbx_description
1 polymer ?
#
loop_
_entity_poly.entity_id
_entity_poly.type
_entity_poly.pdbx_seq_one_letter_code
_entity_poly.pdbx_strand_id
1 'polypeptide(L)'
;MRAAAWVEVVRPVNVLALAAATAVGARLSGASGFSAILVVPALVAAFGYARNDSIDTEPDIRNHPRRPIPTGRLTKGEARALGWGCLAAAAALMLAAHPSPRFYGLFALAAALLYAYSPWLKDRGAWGPVTVTVLSGLAVVWGSWLGPHPERAVAAALVAASVTFARECAKDLADLEGDRAAGRGTWPARAGEARVQTAVRAASAAGLLALPLPWLHGDVTPAYAFVAMGVGAPLLLRAIWKAPADQASARASSVALKATLYAGVAGLWLGAPR
;
A
#
# COMPACT_ATOMS: atom_id res chain seq x y z
N MET A 1 -20.56 17.87 6.44
CA MET A 1 -20.50 16.40 6.67
C MET A 1 -20.35 15.57 5.38
N ARG A 2 -20.93 15.96 4.23
CA ARG A 2 -20.72 15.28 2.93
C ARG A 2 -19.33 15.48 2.33
N ALA A 3 -18.77 16.69 2.35
CA ALA A 3 -17.42 16.97 1.82
C ALA A 3 -16.32 16.10 2.46
N ALA A 4 -16.41 15.88 3.78
CA ALA A 4 -15.50 14.98 4.50
C ALA A 4 -15.58 13.53 3.99
N ALA A 5 -16.75 13.08 3.54
CA ALA A 5 -16.95 11.73 3.02
C ALA A 5 -16.23 11.52 1.66
N TRP A 6 -16.24 12.53 0.79
CA TRP A 6 -15.48 12.54 -0.47
C TRP A 6 -13.97 12.47 -0.24
N VAL A 7 -13.47 13.15 0.79
CA VAL A 7 -12.06 13.06 1.17
C VAL A 7 -11.75 11.70 1.80
N GLU A 8 -12.61 11.20 2.68
CA GLU A 8 -12.39 9.94 3.39
C GLU A 8 -12.31 8.73 2.44
N VAL A 9 -13.14 8.68 1.40
CA VAL A 9 -13.21 7.53 0.48
C VAL A 9 -11.93 7.31 -0.33
N VAL A 10 -11.15 8.38 -0.59
CA VAL A 10 -9.84 8.29 -1.27
C VAL A 10 -8.69 7.98 -0.32
N ARG A 11 -8.94 7.90 0.99
CA ARG A 11 -7.95 7.54 2.03
C ARG A 11 -6.68 8.41 1.95
N PRO A 12 -6.77 9.72 2.24
CA PRO A 12 -5.73 10.70 1.94
C PRO A 12 -4.39 10.36 2.59
N VAL A 13 -4.41 9.86 3.84
CA VAL A 13 -3.17 9.46 4.53
C VAL A 13 -2.44 8.35 3.77
N ASN A 14 -3.16 7.39 3.20
CA ASN A 14 -2.54 6.31 2.42
C ASN A 14 -2.02 6.82 1.07
N VAL A 15 -2.79 7.69 0.40
CA VAL A 15 -2.40 8.31 -0.86
C VAL A 15 -1.15 9.18 -0.69
N LEU A 16 -1.09 9.97 0.39
CA LEU A 16 0.09 10.76 0.74
C LEU A 16 1.29 9.88 1.09
N ALA A 17 1.10 8.79 1.83
CA ALA A 17 2.17 7.84 2.10
C ALA A 17 2.72 7.20 0.81
N LEU A 18 1.84 6.90 -0.16
CA LEU A 18 2.24 6.37 -1.45
C LEU A 18 3.01 7.41 -2.28
N ALA A 19 2.57 8.67 -2.30
CA ALA A 19 3.30 9.78 -2.93
C ALA A 19 4.66 10.02 -2.26
N ALA A 20 4.74 9.88 -0.93
CA ALA A 20 6.01 9.97 -0.22
C ALA A 20 6.92 8.78 -0.58
N ALA A 21 6.38 7.57 -0.75
CA ALA A 21 7.15 6.41 -1.20
C ALA A 21 7.69 6.57 -2.64
N THR A 22 6.91 7.16 -3.56
CA THR A 22 7.41 7.49 -4.91
C THR A 22 8.51 8.54 -4.84
N ALA A 23 8.35 9.58 -4.02
CA ALA A 23 9.38 10.61 -3.82
C ALA A 23 10.67 10.03 -3.20
N VAL A 24 10.56 9.10 -2.25
CA VAL A 24 11.70 8.37 -1.69
C VAL A 24 12.43 7.59 -2.79
N GLY A 25 11.71 6.85 -3.64
CA GLY A 25 12.32 6.13 -4.76
C GLY A 25 13.13 7.06 -5.67
N ALA A 26 12.54 8.21 -6.04
CA ALA A 26 13.21 9.22 -6.86
C ALA A 26 14.47 9.78 -6.19
N ARG A 27 14.39 10.11 -4.90
CA ARG A 27 15.53 10.65 -4.16
C ARG A 27 16.66 9.64 -4.00
N LEU A 28 16.36 8.39 -3.65
CA LEU A 28 17.37 7.33 -3.55
C LEU A 28 18.08 7.09 -4.89
N SER A 29 17.35 7.22 -6.00
CA SER A 29 17.93 7.08 -7.35
C SER A 29 18.74 8.29 -7.84
N GLY A 30 18.79 9.39 -7.09
CA GLY A 30 19.51 10.61 -7.46
C GLY A 30 18.77 11.50 -8.47
N ALA A 31 17.44 11.46 -8.51
CA ALA A 31 16.66 12.32 -9.42
C ALA A 31 16.91 13.82 -9.14
N SER A 32 17.19 14.59 -10.19
CA SER A 32 17.41 16.04 -10.08
C SER A 32 16.09 16.80 -10.13
N GLY A 33 15.50 17.05 -8.95
CA GLY A 33 14.29 17.87 -8.80
C GLY A 33 12.98 17.09 -8.77
N PHE A 34 11.87 17.82 -8.60
CA PHE A 34 10.52 17.25 -8.52
C PHE A 34 9.85 17.22 -9.89
N SER A 35 9.42 16.03 -10.32
CA SER A 35 8.56 15.88 -11.51
C SER A 35 7.10 15.81 -11.10
N ALA A 36 6.22 16.46 -11.87
CA ALA A 36 4.78 16.41 -11.64
C ALA A 36 4.25 14.97 -11.66
N ILE A 37 4.88 14.05 -12.41
CA ILE A 37 4.44 12.65 -12.50
C ILE A 37 4.62 11.85 -11.20
N LEU A 38 5.28 12.40 -10.18
CA LEU A 38 5.41 11.76 -8.86
C LEU A 38 4.06 11.53 -8.16
N VAL A 39 3.04 12.33 -8.49
CA VAL A 39 1.68 12.22 -7.94
C VAL A 39 0.81 11.17 -8.64
N VAL A 40 1.23 10.68 -9.81
CA VAL A 40 0.44 9.75 -10.64
C VAL A 40 0.08 8.47 -9.87
N PRO A 41 1.01 7.76 -9.19
CA PRO A 41 0.66 6.57 -8.42
C PRO A 41 -0.35 6.84 -7.30
N ALA A 42 -0.29 8.02 -6.68
CA ALA A 42 -1.23 8.46 -5.66
C ALA A 42 -2.66 8.65 -6.22
N LEU A 43 -2.79 9.29 -7.38
CA LEU A 43 -4.08 9.44 -8.07
C LEU A 43 -4.66 8.08 -8.51
N VAL A 44 -3.82 7.19 -9.01
CA VAL A 44 -4.22 5.82 -9.38
C VAL A 44 -4.66 5.02 -8.15
N ALA A 45 -3.99 5.17 -7.01
CA ALA A 45 -4.42 4.55 -5.75
C ALA A 45 -5.75 5.12 -5.23
N ALA A 46 -5.99 6.42 -5.38
CA ALA A 46 -7.28 7.04 -5.05
C ALA A 46 -8.43 6.45 -5.88
N PHE A 47 -8.21 6.21 -7.18
CA PHE A 47 -9.13 5.43 -8.02
C PHE A 47 -9.42 4.06 -7.42
N GLY A 48 -8.36 3.31 -7.07
CA GLY A 48 -8.47 1.99 -6.45
C GLY A 48 -9.30 2.01 -5.17
N TYR A 49 -9.06 2.96 -4.26
CA TYR A 49 -9.80 3.05 -3.00
C TYR A 49 -11.27 3.35 -3.20
N ALA A 50 -11.61 4.35 -4.00
CA ALA A 50 -13.00 4.72 -4.25
C ALA A 50 -13.78 3.61 -4.98
N ARG A 51 -13.11 2.93 -5.93
CA ARG A 51 -13.69 1.77 -6.62
C ARG A 51 -13.89 0.59 -5.68
N ASN A 52 -12.90 0.25 -4.86
CA ASN A 52 -12.99 -0.86 -3.92
C ASN A 52 -14.13 -0.67 -2.94
N ASP A 53 -14.28 0.52 -2.32
CA ASP A 53 -15.39 0.80 -1.39
C ASP A 53 -16.77 0.67 -2.09
N SER A 54 -16.85 1.02 -3.38
CA SER A 54 -18.11 0.90 -4.14
C SER A 54 -18.53 -0.54 -4.44
N ILE A 55 -17.58 -1.48 -4.47
CA ILE A 55 -17.81 -2.91 -4.71
C ILE A 55 -17.93 -3.67 -3.38
N ASP A 56 -17.10 -3.33 -2.40
CA ASP A 56 -16.94 -4.05 -1.13
C ASP A 56 -17.97 -3.63 -0.06
N THR A 57 -19.06 -2.96 -0.46
CA THR A 57 -20.04 -2.39 0.49
C THR A 57 -20.65 -3.42 1.43
N GLU A 58 -21.00 -4.62 0.95
CA GLU A 58 -21.61 -5.66 1.78
C GLU A 58 -20.69 -6.17 2.91
N PRO A 59 -19.45 -6.63 2.64
CA PRO A 59 -18.53 -6.98 3.72
C PRO A 59 -18.16 -5.77 4.58
N ASP A 60 -18.10 -4.56 4.01
CA ASP A 60 -17.78 -3.33 4.75
C ASP A 60 -18.85 -2.94 5.77
N ILE A 61 -20.12 -3.33 5.62
CA ILE A 61 -21.15 -3.09 6.63
C ILE A 61 -20.76 -3.71 7.97
N ARG A 62 -20.11 -4.89 7.95
CA ARG A 62 -19.65 -5.58 9.17
C ARG A 62 -18.23 -5.17 9.56
N ASN A 63 -17.32 -5.17 8.58
CA ASN A 63 -15.90 -4.95 8.86
C ASN A 63 -15.57 -3.48 9.16
N HIS A 64 -16.24 -2.56 8.47
CA HIS A 64 -15.94 -1.12 8.47
C HIS A 64 -17.20 -0.25 8.47
N PRO A 65 -18.11 -0.41 9.47
CA PRO A 65 -19.45 0.21 9.45
C PRO A 65 -19.45 1.74 9.40
N ARG A 66 -18.31 2.37 9.73
CA ARG A 66 -18.17 3.83 9.72
C ARG A 66 -17.79 4.42 8.35
N ARG A 67 -17.46 3.59 7.35
CA ARG A 67 -17.06 4.07 6.01
C ARG A 67 -18.17 4.91 5.35
N PRO A 68 -17.81 5.81 4.41
CA PRO A 68 -18.76 6.69 3.75
C PRO A 68 -19.97 6.00 3.12
N ILE A 69 -19.77 4.85 2.47
CA ILE A 69 -20.83 4.14 1.74
C ILE A 69 -21.75 3.35 2.69
N PRO A 70 -21.25 2.51 3.63
CA PRO A 70 -22.10 1.86 4.63
C PRO A 70 -22.95 2.82 5.47
N THR A 71 -22.42 4.03 5.75
CA THR A 71 -23.14 5.08 6.50
C THR A 71 -24.10 5.91 5.65
N GLY A 72 -24.20 5.65 4.34
CA GLY A 72 -25.06 6.42 3.42
C GLY A 72 -24.58 7.86 3.15
N ARG A 73 -23.40 8.26 3.65
CA ARG A 73 -22.82 9.60 3.39
C ARG A 73 -22.37 9.78 1.93
N LEU A 74 -22.08 8.67 1.25
CA LEU A 74 -21.82 8.60 -0.18
C LEU A 74 -22.55 7.40 -0.81
N THR A 75 -23.04 7.58 -2.03
CA THR A 75 -23.52 6.50 -2.88
C THR A 75 -22.37 5.78 -3.58
N LYS A 76 -22.60 4.53 -4.00
CA LYS A 76 -21.65 3.78 -4.85
C LYS A 76 -21.34 4.52 -6.17
N GLY A 77 -22.31 5.28 -6.70
CA GLY A 77 -22.14 6.04 -7.94
C GLY A 77 -21.20 7.23 -7.75
N GLU A 78 -21.40 8.02 -6.71
CA GLU A 78 -20.54 9.16 -6.34
C GLU A 78 -19.09 8.71 -6.11
N ALA A 79 -18.87 7.63 -5.34
CA ALA A 79 -17.53 7.09 -5.13
C ALA A 79 -16.86 6.64 -6.44
N ARG A 80 -17.60 5.95 -7.33
CA ARG A 80 -17.07 5.56 -8.65
C ARG A 80 -16.72 6.76 -9.51
N ALA A 81 -17.57 7.78 -9.54
CA ALA A 81 -17.32 9.01 -10.30
C ALA A 81 -16.03 9.70 -9.81
N LEU A 82 -15.85 9.81 -8.49
CA LEU A 82 -14.61 10.34 -7.92
C LEU A 82 -13.39 9.53 -8.34
N GLY A 83 -13.47 8.20 -8.21
CA GLY A 83 -12.37 7.31 -8.57
C GLY A 83 -11.98 7.46 -10.04
N TRP A 84 -12.94 7.42 -10.95
CA TRP A 84 -12.68 7.64 -12.38
C TRP A 84 -12.13 9.02 -12.66
N GLY A 85 -12.57 10.06 -11.94
CA GLY A 85 -12.00 11.40 -12.01
C GLY A 85 -10.51 11.42 -11.62
N CYS A 86 -10.12 10.73 -10.55
CA CYS A 86 -8.71 10.59 -10.18
C CYS A 86 -7.88 9.86 -11.24
N LEU A 87 -8.41 8.78 -11.84
CA LEU A 87 -7.71 8.05 -12.90
C LEU A 87 -7.58 8.89 -14.18
N ALA A 88 -8.63 9.65 -14.54
CA ALA A 88 -8.60 10.56 -15.67
C ALA A 88 -7.60 11.70 -15.46
N ALA A 89 -7.53 12.28 -14.25
CA ALA A 89 -6.52 13.28 -13.90
C ALA A 89 -5.09 12.72 -14.00
N ALA A 90 -4.88 11.48 -13.55
CA ALA A 90 -3.60 10.79 -13.68
C ALA A 90 -3.23 10.59 -15.16
N ALA A 91 -4.18 10.15 -16.00
CA ALA A 91 -3.98 9.99 -17.44
C ALA A 91 -3.68 11.32 -18.12
N ALA A 92 -4.43 12.38 -17.81
CA ALA A 92 -4.22 13.71 -18.36
C ALA A 92 -2.83 14.26 -18.01
N LEU A 93 -2.37 14.05 -16.77
CA LEU A 93 -1.03 14.44 -16.34
C LEU A 93 0.06 13.64 -17.08
N MET A 94 -0.14 12.34 -17.25
CA MET A 94 0.75 11.48 -18.03
C MET A 94 0.83 11.90 -19.50
N LEU A 95 -0.29 12.31 -20.10
CA LEU A 95 -0.30 12.85 -21.45
C LEU A 95 0.42 14.19 -21.50
N ALA A 96 0.09 15.14 -20.62
CA ALA A 96 0.69 16.48 -20.63
C ALA A 96 2.21 16.47 -20.36
N ALA A 97 2.68 15.60 -19.46
CA ALA A 97 4.10 15.52 -19.11
C ALA A 97 4.96 14.73 -20.11
N HIS A 98 4.33 13.95 -21.00
CA HIS A 98 5.00 13.11 -22.01
C HIS A 98 6.26 12.37 -21.50
N PRO A 99 6.19 11.60 -20.39
CA PRO A 99 7.35 10.88 -19.88
C PRO A 99 7.77 9.73 -20.81
N SER A 100 8.92 9.11 -20.51
CA SER A 100 9.39 7.92 -21.22
C SER A 100 8.31 6.81 -21.30
N PRO A 101 8.22 6.04 -22.41
CA PRO A 101 7.20 5.00 -22.62
C PRO A 101 6.99 4.02 -21.46
N ARG A 102 8.06 3.71 -20.72
CA ARG A 102 8.01 2.81 -19.55
C ARG A 102 7.01 3.25 -18.48
N PHE A 103 6.80 4.56 -18.29
CA PHE A 103 5.84 5.07 -17.30
C PHE A 103 4.39 4.82 -17.71
N TYR A 104 4.06 4.85 -19.01
CA TYR A 104 2.73 4.47 -19.49
C TYR A 104 2.47 2.98 -19.25
N GLY A 105 3.49 2.13 -19.40
CA GLY A 105 3.40 0.70 -19.05
C GLY A 105 3.07 0.48 -17.57
N LEU A 106 3.78 1.15 -16.66
CA LEU A 106 3.49 1.09 -15.22
C LEU A 106 2.10 1.62 -14.88
N PHE A 107 1.71 2.74 -15.50
CA PHE A 107 0.38 3.33 -15.30
C PHE A 107 -0.72 2.36 -15.71
N ALA A 108 -0.61 1.79 -16.91
CA ALA A 108 -1.57 0.82 -17.42
C ALA A 108 -1.65 -0.43 -16.55
N LEU A 109 -0.51 -0.98 -16.13
CA LEU A 109 -0.45 -2.13 -15.24
C LEU A 109 -1.12 -1.85 -13.90
N ALA A 110 -0.79 -0.72 -13.25
CA ALA A 110 -1.35 -0.36 -11.95
C ALA A 110 -2.88 -0.13 -12.04
N ALA A 111 -3.33 0.59 -13.07
CA ALA A 111 -4.75 0.84 -13.31
C ALA A 111 -5.51 -0.48 -13.58
N ALA A 112 -4.95 -1.38 -14.40
CA ALA A 112 -5.54 -2.68 -14.70
C ALA A 112 -5.64 -3.57 -13.46
N LEU A 113 -4.58 -3.65 -12.65
CA LEU A 113 -4.59 -4.42 -11.40
C LEU A 113 -5.62 -3.87 -10.41
N LEU A 114 -5.71 -2.56 -10.21
CA LEU A 114 -6.73 -1.96 -9.33
C LEU A 114 -8.15 -2.11 -9.86
N TYR A 115 -8.33 -2.07 -11.18
CA TYR A 115 -9.62 -2.39 -11.80
C TYR A 115 -9.99 -3.87 -11.61
N ALA A 116 -9.04 -4.79 -11.73
CA ALA A 116 -9.28 -6.21 -11.52
C ALA A 116 -9.38 -6.60 -10.03
N TYR A 117 -8.92 -5.75 -9.11
CA TYR A 117 -8.73 -6.11 -7.71
C TYR A 117 -10.00 -6.58 -6.97
N SER A 118 -10.89 -5.65 -6.60
CA SER A 118 -12.10 -5.97 -5.83
C SER A 118 -13.08 -6.95 -6.50
N PRO A 119 -13.31 -6.92 -7.83
CA PRO A 119 -14.23 -7.87 -8.45
C PRO A 119 -13.63 -9.27 -8.68
N TRP A 120 -12.30 -9.43 -8.58
CA TRP A 120 -11.66 -10.67 -9.03
C TRP A 120 -10.47 -11.10 -8.17
N LEU A 121 -9.40 -10.32 -8.12
CA LEU A 121 -8.14 -10.75 -7.51
C LEU A 121 -8.23 -10.87 -5.98
N LYS A 122 -9.03 -10.02 -5.33
CA LYS A 122 -9.25 -10.06 -3.88
C LYS A 122 -9.84 -11.39 -3.41
N ASP A 123 -10.70 -12.00 -4.23
CA ASP A 123 -11.39 -13.26 -3.93
C ASP A 123 -10.64 -14.51 -4.40
N ARG A 124 -9.36 -14.36 -4.79
CA ARG A 124 -8.51 -15.42 -5.33
C ARG A 124 -7.45 -15.88 -4.32
N GLY A 125 -7.80 -15.89 -3.03
CA GLY A 125 -6.88 -16.31 -1.98
C GLY A 125 -5.66 -15.38 -1.88
N ALA A 126 -4.45 -15.93 -1.96
CA ALA A 126 -3.20 -15.18 -1.82
C ALA A 126 -3.01 -14.06 -2.88
N TRP A 127 -3.71 -14.13 -4.02
CA TRP A 127 -3.62 -13.10 -5.07
C TRP A 127 -4.10 -11.72 -4.61
N GLY A 128 -4.98 -11.64 -3.60
CA GLY A 128 -5.37 -10.36 -2.97
C GLY A 128 -4.16 -9.61 -2.40
N PRO A 129 -3.53 -10.11 -1.32
CA PRO A 129 -2.37 -9.46 -0.71
C PRO A 129 -1.19 -9.34 -1.68
N VAL A 130 -0.94 -10.32 -2.55
CA VAL A 130 0.11 -10.22 -3.60
C VAL A 130 -0.11 -9.00 -4.49
N THR A 131 -1.34 -8.77 -4.95
CA THR A 131 -1.64 -7.64 -5.86
C THR A 131 -1.34 -6.30 -5.20
N VAL A 132 -1.76 -6.12 -3.94
CA VAL A 132 -1.49 -4.87 -3.20
C VAL A 132 0.00 -4.69 -2.93
N THR A 133 0.73 -5.76 -2.62
CA THR A 133 2.19 -5.73 -2.48
C THR A 133 2.88 -5.29 -3.76
N VAL A 134 2.49 -5.85 -4.91
CA VAL A 134 3.01 -5.45 -6.22
C VAL A 134 2.74 -3.97 -6.45
N LEU A 135 1.49 -3.50 -6.28
CA LEU A 135 1.11 -2.10 -6.48
C LEU A 135 1.92 -1.14 -5.59
N SER A 136 2.13 -1.48 -4.32
CA SER A 136 2.96 -0.69 -3.40
C SER A 136 4.43 -0.66 -3.84
N GLY A 137 4.98 -1.78 -4.29
CA GLY A 137 6.35 -1.85 -4.82
C GLY A 137 6.52 -1.04 -6.11
N LEU A 138 5.53 -1.09 -7.02
CA LEU A 138 5.52 -0.32 -8.26
C LEU A 138 5.60 1.19 -7.99
N ALA A 139 5.07 1.69 -6.87
CA ALA A 139 5.20 3.11 -6.51
C ALA A 139 6.65 3.51 -6.22
N VAL A 140 7.43 2.66 -5.54
CA VAL A 140 8.86 2.94 -5.30
C VAL A 140 9.65 2.87 -6.62
N VAL A 141 9.35 1.87 -7.45
CA VAL A 141 9.96 1.71 -8.79
C VAL A 141 9.64 2.90 -9.70
N TRP A 142 8.40 3.40 -9.66
CA TRP A 142 7.99 4.61 -10.38
C TRP A 142 8.90 5.79 -10.04
N GLY A 143 9.10 6.01 -8.74
CA GLY A 143 10.02 7.03 -8.25
C GLY A 143 11.44 6.82 -8.75
N SER A 144 11.98 5.61 -8.55
CA SER A 144 13.40 5.33 -8.81
C SER A 144 13.78 5.45 -10.29
N TRP A 145 12.83 5.26 -11.20
CA TRP A 145 13.06 5.47 -12.62
C TRP A 145 13.28 6.93 -13.02
N LEU A 146 13.00 7.90 -12.13
CA LEU A 146 13.29 9.31 -12.40
C LEU A 146 14.76 9.68 -12.23
N GLY A 147 15.55 8.88 -11.51
CA GLY A 147 16.98 9.13 -11.31
C GLY A 147 17.88 8.18 -12.10
N PRO A 148 19.19 8.49 -12.14
CA PRO A 148 20.20 7.69 -12.85
C PRO A 148 20.50 6.33 -12.19
N HIS A 149 20.17 6.15 -10.89
CA HIS A 149 20.54 4.96 -10.11
C HIS A 149 19.32 4.23 -9.53
N PRO A 150 18.40 3.71 -10.36
CA PRO A 150 17.17 3.06 -9.89
C PRO A 150 17.41 1.85 -8.97
N GLU A 151 18.56 1.18 -9.10
CA GLU A 151 18.98 0.04 -8.30
C GLU A 151 19.09 0.33 -6.81
N ARG A 152 19.38 1.58 -6.43
CA ARG A 152 19.48 2.02 -5.02
C ARG A 152 18.14 1.96 -4.28
N ALA A 153 17.03 1.96 -5.01
CA ALA A 153 15.70 1.84 -4.42
C ALA A 153 15.28 0.38 -4.16
N VAL A 154 16.03 -0.62 -4.64
CA VAL A 154 15.63 -2.04 -4.56
C VAL A 154 15.54 -2.52 -3.11
N ALA A 155 16.53 -2.18 -2.28
CA ALA A 155 16.52 -2.56 -0.86
C ALA A 155 15.30 -1.97 -0.14
N ALA A 156 15.00 -0.70 -0.37
CA ALA A 156 13.81 -0.04 0.17
C ALA A 156 12.50 -0.68 -0.34
N ALA A 157 12.44 -1.02 -1.63
CA ALA A 157 11.29 -1.68 -2.23
C ALA A 157 11.04 -3.07 -1.63
N LEU A 158 12.10 -3.85 -1.35
CA LEU A 158 11.99 -5.16 -0.71
C LEU A 158 11.41 -5.04 0.71
N VAL A 159 11.92 -4.10 1.52
CA VAL A 159 11.37 -3.83 2.86
C VAL A 159 9.89 -3.46 2.77
N ALA A 160 9.55 -2.49 1.91
CA ALA A 160 8.18 -2.05 1.72
C ALA A 160 7.26 -3.17 1.24
N ALA A 161 7.73 -4.04 0.34
CA ALA A 161 6.98 -5.18 -0.18
C ALA A 161 6.71 -6.22 0.91
N SER A 162 7.73 -6.61 1.68
CA SER A 162 7.58 -7.57 2.79
C SER A 162 6.61 -7.07 3.85
N VAL A 163 6.74 -5.81 4.27
CA VAL A 163 5.87 -5.21 5.28
C VAL A 163 4.44 -5.03 4.73
N THR A 164 4.28 -4.61 3.48
CA THR A 164 2.96 -4.50 2.83
C THR A 164 2.28 -5.85 2.77
N PHE A 165 2.99 -6.91 2.36
CA PHE A 165 2.42 -8.25 2.29
C PHE A 165 1.96 -8.75 3.65
N ALA A 166 2.80 -8.60 4.68
CA ALA A 166 2.42 -8.92 6.06
C ALA A 166 1.18 -8.12 6.50
N ARG A 167 1.12 -6.83 6.18
CA ARG A 167 0.04 -5.92 6.55
C ARG A 167 -1.29 -6.29 5.88
N GLU A 168 -1.27 -6.69 4.62
CA GLU A 168 -2.46 -7.14 3.89
C GLU A 168 -2.93 -8.51 4.38
N CYS A 169 -2.02 -9.45 4.68
CA CYS A 169 -2.40 -10.72 5.31
C CYS A 169 -3.05 -10.51 6.68
N ALA A 170 -2.49 -9.62 7.51
CA ALA A 170 -3.07 -9.27 8.81
C ALA A 170 -4.42 -8.55 8.67
N LYS A 171 -4.61 -7.77 7.61
CA LYS A 171 -5.89 -7.13 7.30
C LYS A 171 -6.94 -8.14 6.86
N ASP A 172 -6.59 -9.08 5.99
CA ASP A 172 -7.51 -10.15 5.56
C ASP A 172 -7.97 -10.99 6.77
N LEU A 173 -7.09 -11.26 7.74
CA LEU A 173 -7.48 -11.90 9.01
C LEU A 173 -8.46 -11.04 9.82
N ALA A 174 -8.25 -9.72 9.86
CA ALA A 174 -9.12 -8.78 10.56
C ALA A 174 -10.51 -8.61 9.91
N ASP A 175 -10.59 -8.79 8.60
CA ASP A 175 -11.81 -8.62 7.80
C ASP A 175 -12.54 -9.96 7.55
N LEU A 176 -12.00 -11.09 8.05
CA LEU A 176 -12.46 -12.44 7.75
C LEU A 176 -13.92 -12.72 8.07
N GLU A 177 -14.44 -12.19 9.19
CA GLU A 177 -15.83 -12.43 9.59
C GLU A 177 -16.82 -11.79 8.60
N GLY A 178 -16.61 -10.52 8.25
CA GLY A 178 -17.43 -9.83 7.25
C GLY A 178 -17.23 -10.40 5.85
N ASP A 179 -16.02 -10.87 5.52
CA ASP A 179 -15.73 -11.51 4.24
C ASP A 179 -16.46 -12.85 4.10
N ARG A 180 -16.42 -13.72 5.11
CA ARG A 180 -17.17 -15.00 5.13
C ARG A 180 -18.66 -14.76 5.00
N ALA A 181 -19.19 -13.77 5.70
CA ALA A 181 -20.60 -13.41 5.65
C ALA A 181 -21.07 -12.96 4.25
N ALA A 182 -20.19 -12.28 3.51
CA ALA A 182 -20.44 -11.84 2.14
C ALA A 182 -20.02 -12.88 1.08
N GLY A 183 -19.68 -14.11 1.49
CA GLY A 183 -19.26 -15.18 0.58
C GLY A 183 -17.93 -14.91 -0.15
N ARG A 184 -17.07 -14.04 0.40
CA ARG A 184 -15.79 -13.66 -0.21
C ARG A 184 -14.75 -14.77 -0.09
N GLY A 185 -13.96 -14.93 -1.14
CA GLY A 185 -12.93 -15.95 -1.29
C GLY A 185 -11.54 -15.48 -0.87
N THR A 186 -11.42 -14.68 0.19
CA THR A 186 -10.13 -14.14 0.65
C THR A 186 -9.20 -15.25 1.14
N TRP A 187 -7.90 -14.95 1.27
CA TRP A 187 -6.92 -15.97 1.63
C TRP A 187 -7.24 -16.73 2.92
N PRO A 188 -7.57 -16.09 4.05
CA PRO A 188 -7.92 -16.82 5.26
C PRO A 188 -9.22 -17.62 5.13
N ALA A 189 -10.17 -17.19 4.30
CA ALA A 189 -11.40 -17.94 4.01
C ALA A 189 -11.13 -19.24 3.25
N ARG A 190 -10.17 -19.24 2.30
CA ARG A 190 -9.83 -20.42 1.48
C ARG A 190 -8.78 -21.33 2.09
N ALA A 191 -7.75 -20.77 2.72
CA ALA A 191 -6.56 -21.51 3.17
C ALA A 191 -6.50 -21.72 4.68
N GLY A 192 -7.42 -21.11 5.44
CA GLY A 192 -7.44 -21.15 6.89
C GLY A 192 -6.53 -20.09 7.53
N GLU A 193 -6.91 -19.66 8.73
CA GLU A 193 -6.28 -18.57 9.45
C GLU A 193 -4.81 -18.87 9.82
N ALA A 194 -4.51 -20.10 10.23
CA ALA A 194 -3.17 -20.51 10.63
C ALA A 194 -2.12 -20.33 9.51
N ARG A 195 -2.47 -20.60 8.25
CA ARG A 195 -1.56 -20.40 7.11
C ARG A 195 -1.28 -18.92 6.88
N VAL A 196 -2.31 -18.08 6.99
CA VAL A 196 -2.17 -16.63 6.80
C VAL A 196 -1.43 -15.99 7.98
N GLN A 197 -1.64 -16.46 9.21
CA GLN A 197 -0.84 -16.04 10.37
C GLN A 197 0.65 -16.38 10.20
N THR A 198 0.97 -17.58 9.69
CA THR A 198 2.35 -17.94 9.34
C THR A 198 2.91 -17.03 8.26
N ALA A 199 2.12 -16.68 7.24
CA ALA A 199 2.53 -15.72 6.21
C ALA A 199 2.82 -14.32 6.78
N VAL A 200 2.00 -13.81 7.72
CA VAL A 200 2.26 -12.56 8.44
C VAL A 200 3.61 -12.61 9.15
N ARG A 201 3.89 -13.68 9.89
CA ARG A 201 5.15 -13.87 10.61
C ARG A 201 6.34 -13.95 9.66
N ALA A 202 6.26 -14.79 8.64
CA ALA A 202 7.34 -15.00 7.68
C ALA A 202 7.67 -13.72 6.91
N ALA A 203 6.66 -12.98 6.45
CA ALA A 203 6.85 -11.72 5.75
C ALA A 203 7.37 -10.61 6.67
N SER A 204 6.94 -10.58 7.94
CA SER A 204 7.50 -9.65 8.94
C SER A 204 8.96 -9.97 9.23
N ALA A 205 9.32 -11.25 9.32
CA ALA A 205 10.71 -11.69 9.49
C ALA A 205 11.57 -11.34 8.27
N ALA A 206 11.07 -11.56 7.05
CA ALA A 206 11.74 -11.13 5.83
C ALA A 206 11.95 -9.60 5.80
N GLY A 207 10.94 -8.83 6.19
CA GLY A 207 11.04 -7.37 6.32
C GLY A 207 12.08 -6.94 7.35
N LEU A 208 12.16 -7.64 8.49
CA LEU A 208 13.16 -7.37 9.53
C LEU A 208 14.59 -7.66 9.05
N LEU A 209 14.79 -8.76 8.34
CA LEU A 209 16.08 -9.12 7.75
C LEU A 209 16.50 -8.16 6.63
N ALA A 210 15.53 -7.65 5.86
CA ALA A 210 15.77 -6.68 4.80
C ALA A 210 16.01 -5.25 5.32
N LEU A 211 15.57 -4.96 6.56
CA LEU A 211 15.60 -3.61 7.13
C LEU A 211 17.00 -2.95 7.15
N PRO A 212 18.11 -3.68 7.42
CA PRO A 212 19.45 -3.09 7.37
C PRO A 212 19.98 -2.87 5.96
N LEU A 213 19.39 -3.46 4.91
CA LEU A 213 19.97 -3.46 3.56
C LEU A 213 20.21 -2.05 2.98
N PRO A 214 19.29 -1.07 3.09
CA PRO A 214 19.56 0.28 2.58
C PRO A 214 20.80 0.92 3.22
N TRP A 215 21.03 0.64 4.51
CA TRP A 215 22.21 1.12 5.25
C TRP A 215 23.48 0.39 4.80
N LEU A 216 23.43 -0.93 4.69
CA LEU A 216 24.57 -1.76 4.30
C LEU A 216 25.06 -1.48 2.87
N HIS A 217 24.15 -1.09 1.97
CA HIS A 217 24.50 -0.67 0.61
C HIS A 217 25.07 0.75 0.53
N GLY A 218 25.04 1.51 1.63
CA GLY A 218 25.48 2.91 1.65
C GLY A 218 24.51 3.89 1.01
N ASP A 219 23.24 3.50 0.84
CA ASP A 219 22.22 4.33 0.18
C ASP A 219 21.64 5.41 1.10
N VAL A 220 21.87 5.29 2.43
CA VAL A 220 21.24 6.14 3.45
C VAL A 220 22.16 6.50 4.62
N THR A 221 21.89 7.63 5.27
CA THR A 221 22.60 8.17 6.44
C THR A 221 22.12 7.56 7.77
N PRO A 222 22.81 7.81 8.92
CA PRO A 222 22.45 7.20 10.21
C PRO A 222 21.04 7.54 10.68
N ALA A 223 20.46 8.64 10.18
CA ALA A 223 19.08 9.02 10.44
C ALA A 223 18.08 7.91 10.05
N TYR A 224 18.33 7.19 8.93
CA TYR A 224 17.53 6.03 8.56
C TYR A 224 17.62 4.94 9.62
N ALA A 225 18.83 4.58 10.04
CA ALA A 225 19.06 3.51 11.00
C ALA A 225 18.34 3.79 12.33
N PHE A 226 18.36 5.04 12.79
CA PHE A 226 17.65 5.44 14.02
C PHE A 226 16.15 5.21 13.92
N VAL A 227 15.50 5.65 12.83
CA VAL A 227 14.05 5.47 12.64
C VAL A 227 13.68 4.01 12.38
N ALA A 228 14.44 3.33 11.52
CA ALA A 228 14.23 1.94 11.17
C ALA A 228 14.39 1.03 12.41
N MET A 229 15.44 1.22 13.21
CA MET A 229 15.67 0.43 14.42
C MET A 229 14.81 0.85 15.60
N GLY A 230 14.49 2.14 15.75
CA GLY A 230 13.71 2.65 16.87
C GLY A 230 12.21 2.37 16.74
N VAL A 231 11.68 2.32 15.52
CA VAL A 231 10.24 2.12 15.26
C VAL A 231 9.97 0.88 14.41
N GLY A 232 10.69 0.71 13.30
CA GLY A 232 10.43 -0.37 12.35
C GLY A 232 10.67 -1.76 12.94
N ALA A 233 11.87 -1.99 13.48
CA ALA A 233 12.26 -3.30 14.03
C ALA A 233 11.38 -3.76 15.21
N PRO A 234 11.08 -2.94 16.24
CA PRO A 234 10.20 -3.36 17.34
C PRO A 234 8.80 -3.77 16.89
N LEU A 235 8.22 -3.05 15.91
CA LEU A 235 6.90 -3.36 15.39
C LEU A 235 6.89 -4.64 14.54
N LEU A 236 7.96 -4.89 13.78
CA LEU A 236 8.14 -6.15 13.04
C LEU A 236 8.35 -7.33 14.00
N LEU A 237 9.19 -7.18 15.01
CA LEU A 237 9.39 -8.18 16.06
C LEU A 237 8.08 -8.52 16.79
N ARG A 238 7.28 -7.51 17.11
CA ARG A 238 5.93 -7.72 17.66
C ARG A 238 5.07 -8.58 16.73
N ALA A 239 5.04 -8.28 15.43
CA ALA A 239 4.25 -9.03 14.45
C ALA A 239 4.74 -10.49 14.28
N ILE A 240 6.03 -10.74 14.45
CA ILE A 240 6.62 -12.08 14.44
C ILE A 240 6.20 -12.87 15.69
N TRP A 241 6.41 -12.30 16.87
CA TRP A 241 6.15 -12.99 18.14
C TRP A 241 4.67 -13.16 18.44
N LYS A 242 3.86 -12.13 18.18
CA LYS A 242 2.41 -12.13 18.45
C LYS A 242 1.63 -12.26 17.14
N ALA A 243 1.50 -13.50 16.65
CA ALA A 243 0.58 -13.77 15.54
C ALA A 243 -0.84 -13.36 15.94
N PRO A 244 -1.63 -12.82 14.99
CA PRO A 244 -3.04 -12.56 15.22
C PRO A 244 -3.79 -13.83 15.63
N ALA A 245 -4.36 -13.85 16.82
CA ALA A 245 -5.16 -14.98 17.31
C ALA A 245 -6.68 -14.74 17.14
N ASP A 246 -7.06 -13.47 17.01
CA ASP A 246 -8.43 -13.01 16.90
C ASP A 246 -8.51 -11.76 16.02
N GLN A 247 -9.73 -11.26 15.79
CA GLN A 247 -9.96 -10.08 14.97
C GLN A 247 -9.27 -8.81 15.52
N ALA A 248 -9.26 -8.63 16.84
CA ALA A 248 -8.71 -7.44 17.49
C ALA A 248 -7.18 -7.38 17.34
N SER A 249 -6.51 -8.50 17.59
CA SER A 249 -5.07 -8.67 17.40
C SER A 249 -4.67 -8.58 15.93
N ALA A 250 -5.49 -9.06 15.00
CA ALA A 250 -5.29 -8.89 13.55
C ALA A 250 -5.33 -7.41 13.14
N ARG A 251 -6.33 -6.65 13.64
CA ARG A 251 -6.43 -5.21 13.44
C ARG A 251 -5.21 -4.48 14.03
N ALA A 252 -4.82 -4.83 15.25
CA ALA A 252 -3.65 -4.23 15.90
C ALA A 252 -2.35 -4.50 15.12
N SER A 253 -2.16 -5.72 14.60
CA SER A 253 -1.01 -6.07 13.75
C SER A 253 -1.04 -5.33 12.42
N SER A 254 -2.21 -5.18 11.77
CA SER A 254 -2.33 -4.38 10.54
C SER A 254 -2.01 -2.90 10.77
N VAL A 255 -2.41 -2.33 11.90
CA VAL A 255 -2.07 -0.95 12.30
C VAL A 255 -0.59 -0.80 12.59
N ALA A 256 0.02 -1.74 13.34
CA ALA A 256 1.45 -1.73 13.64
C ALA A 256 2.28 -1.79 12.35
N LEU A 257 1.97 -2.71 11.43
CA LEU A 257 2.68 -2.85 10.16
C LEU A 257 2.47 -1.62 9.25
N LYS A 258 1.31 -0.97 9.33
CA LYS A 258 1.07 0.31 8.66
C LYS A 258 1.96 1.42 9.23
N ALA A 259 2.13 1.48 10.55
CA ALA A 259 3.05 2.41 11.20
C ALA A 259 4.51 2.12 10.81
N THR A 260 4.90 0.85 10.69
CA THR A 260 6.21 0.44 10.15
C THR A 260 6.44 0.99 8.74
N LEU A 261 5.46 0.91 7.83
CA LEU A 261 5.58 1.48 6.49
C LEU A 261 5.79 3.00 6.53
N TYR A 262 5.05 3.71 7.37
CA TYR A 262 5.16 5.16 7.50
C TYR A 262 6.51 5.59 8.09
N ALA A 263 6.97 4.89 9.13
CA ALA A 263 8.29 5.09 9.70
C ALA A 263 9.39 4.78 8.68
N GLY A 264 9.23 3.72 7.88
CA GLY A 264 10.16 3.37 6.81
C GLY A 264 10.29 4.48 5.76
N VAL A 265 9.16 5.00 5.25
CA VAL A 265 9.15 6.12 4.30
C VAL A 265 9.81 7.36 4.91
N ALA A 266 9.47 7.72 6.15
CA ALA A 266 10.07 8.87 6.84
C ALA A 266 11.58 8.69 7.06
N GLY A 267 12.00 7.52 7.52
CA GLY A 267 13.40 7.17 7.75
C GLY A 267 14.22 7.20 6.47
N LEU A 268 13.69 6.64 5.37
CA LEU A 268 14.34 6.68 4.06
C LEU A 268 14.42 8.11 3.52
N TRP A 269 13.38 8.93 3.70
CA TRP A 269 13.39 10.32 3.28
C TRP A 269 14.45 11.16 4.03
N LEU A 270 14.55 10.98 5.35
CA LEU A 270 15.56 11.66 6.17
C LEU A 270 16.96 11.11 5.89
N GLY A 271 17.04 9.81 5.59
CA GLY A 271 18.26 9.06 5.35
C GLY A 271 18.87 9.29 3.96
N ALA A 272 18.07 9.56 2.94
CA ALA A 272 18.56 9.63 1.58
C ALA A 272 19.56 10.79 1.37
N PRO A 273 20.59 10.60 0.53
CA PRO A 273 21.57 11.65 0.21
C PRO A 273 20.88 12.92 -0.30
N ARG A 274 21.56 14.05 -0.10
CA ARG A 274 21.13 15.37 -0.57
C ARG A 274 21.59 15.61 -2.00
#